data_AF-A0A951AZ58-F1
#
_entry.id   AF-A0A951AZ58-F1
#
_cell.length_a   1.000
_cell.length_b   1.000
_cell.length_c   1.000
_cell.angle_alpha   90.00
_cell.angle_beta   90.00
_cell.angle_gamma   90.00
#
_symmetry.space_group_name_H-M   'P 1'
#
loop_
_entity.id
_entity.type
_entity.pdbx_description
1 polymer ?
#
loop_
_entity_poly.entity_id
_entity_poly.type
_entity_poly.pdbx_seq_one_letter_code
_entity_poly.pdbx_strand_id
1 'polypeptide(L)'
;WFLAGDADFMEKARTRLEDMVRGAEILVLSSHQEGVIATWCSRVLWLEGGRIRDDGPADEVMQRYLGRPVQTWPEPVSAPQPTPEPADPG
;
A
#
# COMPACT_ATOMS: atom_id res chain seq x y z
N TRP A 1 -1.92 31.83 -0.87
CA TRP A 1 -1.45 31.61 -2.25
C TRP A 1 -0.39 30.51 -2.38
N PHE A 2 0.43 30.21 -1.36
CA PHE A 2 1.28 29.00 -1.38
C PHE A 2 0.49 27.68 -1.30
N LEU A 3 -0.57 27.62 -0.48
CA LEU A 3 -1.34 26.39 -0.22
C LEU A 3 -2.13 25.82 -1.41
N ALA A 4 -2.46 26.64 -2.43
CA ALA A 4 -3.21 26.17 -3.60
C ALA A 4 -2.32 25.37 -4.56
N GLY A 5 -1.04 25.74 -4.69
CA GLY A 5 -0.09 25.03 -5.55
C GLY A 5 0.30 23.65 -5.01
N ASP A 6 0.41 23.53 -3.68
CA ASP A 6 0.69 22.24 -3.03
C ASP A 6 -0.49 21.27 -3.17
N ALA A 7 -1.73 21.76 -3.05
CA ALA A 7 -2.92 20.92 -3.20
C ALA A 7 -3.03 20.30 -4.60
N ASP A 8 -2.86 21.11 -5.66
CA ASP A 8 -2.89 20.65 -7.04
C ASP A 8 -1.74 19.68 -7.37
N PHE A 9 -0.56 19.91 -6.76
CA PHE A 9 0.59 19.02 -6.90
C PHE A 9 0.37 17.67 -6.20
N MET A 10 -0.13 17.70 -4.97
CA MET A 10 -0.45 16.51 -4.18
C MET A 10 -1.49 15.64 -4.89
N GLU A 11 -2.51 16.26 -5.49
CA GLU A 11 -3.54 15.54 -6.24
C GLU A 11 -2.94 14.88 -7.51
N LYS A 12 -2.08 15.57 -8.26
CA LYS A 12 -1.37 14.97 -9.40
C LYS A 12 -0.45 13.83 -8.99
N ALA A 13 0.25 13.97 -7.86
CA ALA A 13 1.12 12.93 -7.33
C ALA A 13 0.32 11.69 -6.90
N ARG A 14 -0.85 11.89 -6.27
CA ARG A 14 -1.79 10.83 -5.89
C ARG A 14 -2.27 10.06 -7.12
N THR A 15 -2.78 10.74 -8.14
CA THR A 15 -3.26 10.11 -9.38
C THR A 15 -2.15 9.29 -10.06
N ARG A 16 -0.93 9.83 -10.14
CA ARG A 16 0.19 9.12 -10.75
C ARG A 16 0.60 7.87 -9.97
N LEU A 17 0.55 7.94 -8.64
CA LEU A 17 0.79 6.78 -7.77
C LEU A 17 -0.29 5.72 -8.00
N GLU A 18 -1.57 6.12 -8.07
CA GLU A 18 -2.69 5.20 -8.31
C GLU A 18 -2.62 4.52 -9.67
N ASP A 19 -2.24 5.25 -10.72
CA ASP A 19 -2.05 4.68 -12.05
C ASP A 19 -0.87 3.70 -12.09
N MET A 20 0.22 4.03 -11.39
CA MET A 20 1.39 3.13 -11.26
C MET A 20 1.03 1.87 -10.48
N VAL A 21 0.24 1.99 -9.42
CA VAL A 21 -0.23 0.85 -8.63
C VAL A 21 -1.24 0.00 -9.42
N ARG A 22 -2.16 0.61 -10.18
CA ARG A 22 -3.11 -0.12 -11.04
C ARG A 22 -2.42 -0.96 -12.10
N GLY A 23 -1.31 -0.47 -12.66
CA GLY A 23 -0.52 -1.20 -13.66
C GLY A 23 0.45 -2.23 -13.08
N ALA A 24 0.66 -2.26 -11.77
CA ALA A 24 1.60 -3.16 -11.12
C ALA A 24 0.89 -4.37 -10.51
N GLU A 25 1.35 -5.57 -10.84
CA GLU A 25 0.85 -6.80 -10.19
C GLU A 25 1.28 -6.90 -8.73
N ILE A 26 2.44 -6.33 -8.37
CA ILE A 26 3.01 -6.35 -7.02
C ILE A 26 3.61 -4.97 -6.68
N LEU A 27 3.16 -4.39 -5.57
CA LEU A 27 3.75 -3.20 -4.95
C LEU A 27 4.55 -3.60 -3.72
N VAL A 28 5.84 -3.23 -3.68
CA VAL A 28 6.66 -3.31 -2.46
C VAL A 28 6.77 -1.92 -1.86
N LEU A 29 6.27 -1.76 -0.63
CA LEU A 29 6.23 -0.49 0.06
C LEU A 29 6.95 -0.59 1.41
N SER A 30 7.81 0.40 1.70
CA SER A 30 8.44 0.60 3.01
C SER A 30 8.07 1.98 3.52
N SER A 31 7.39 2.04 4.67
CA SER A 31 6.97 3.27 5.32
C SER A 31 7.05 3.10 6.84
N HIS A 32 7.20 4.22 7.55
CA HIS A 32 7.04 4.28 9.01
C HIS A 32 5.68 4.84 9.43
N GLN A 33 4.87 5.30 8.47
CA GLN A 33 3.54 5.81 8.73
C GLN A 33 2.53 4.66 8.76
N GLU A 34 1.98 4.39 9.94
CA GLU A 34 1.03 3.30 10.18
C GLU A 34 -0.17 3.32 9.21
N GLY A 35 -0.75 4.51 9.01
CA GLY A 35 -1.90 4.68 8.11
C GLY A 35 -1.58 4.35 6.65
N VAL A 36 -0.35 4.60 6.20
CA VAL A 36 0.07 4.26 4.84
C VAL A 36 0.16 2.74 4.69
N ILE A 37 0.81 2.06 5.64
CA ILE A 37 0.95 0.60 5.62
C ILE A 37 -0.43 -0.07 5.69
N ALA A 38 -1.30 0.40 6.58
CA ALA A 38 -2.64 -0.15 6.76
C ALA A 38 -3.56 0.05 5.54
N THR A 39 -3.34 1.12 4.76
CA THR A 39 -4.17 1.43 3.58
C THR A 39 -3.68 0.72 2.32
N TRP A 40 -2.36 0.63 2.14
CA TRP A 40 -1.75 0.24 0.86
C TRP A 40 -1.16 -1.17 0.84
N CYS A 41 -0.94 -1.80 2.00
CA CYS A 41 -0.34 -3.14 2.08
C CYS A 41 -1.39 -4.19 2.45
N SER A 42 -1.42 -5.29 1.70
CA SER A 42 -2.19 -6.50 2.05
C SER A 42 -1.41 -7.46 2.95
N ARG A 43 -0.08 -7.39 2.92
CA ARG A 43 0.86 -8.23 3.68
C ARG A 43 2.02 -7.37 4.18
N VAL A 44 2.54 -7.66 5.38
CA VAL A 44 3.66 -6.95 5.99
C VAL A 44 4.74 -7.93 6.43
N LEU A 45 6.00 -7.55 6.19
CA LEU A 45 7.18 -8.21 6.73
C LEU A 45 7.78 -7.35 7.83
N TRP A 46 7.74 -7.84 9.07
CA TRP A 46 8.43 -7.19 10.18
C TRP A 46 9.87 -7.69 10.24
N LEU A 47 10.82 -6.79 10.04
CA LEU A 47 12.25 -7.04 10.19
C LEU A 47 12.78 -6.57 11.54
N GLU A 48 13.62 -7.38 12.17
CA GLU A 48 14.39 -7.02 13.36
C GLU A 48 15.80 -7.61 13.25
N GLY A 49 16.82 -6.78 13.43
CA GLY A 49 18.22 -7.22 13.37
C GLY A 49 18.60 -7.90 12.04
N GLY A 50 17.98 -7.51 10.93
CA GLY A 50 18.20 -8.10 9.61
C GLY A 50 17.52 -9.47 9.40
N ARG A 51 16.60 -9.87 10.29
CA ARG A 51 15.83 -11.11 10.18
C ARG A 51 14.34 -10.81 10.11
N ILE A 52 13.59 -11.64 9.40
CA ILE A 52 12.13 -11.60 9.43
C ILE A 52 11.69 -12.13 10.80
N ARG A 53 11.11 -11.24 11.60
CA ARG A 53 10.52 -11.58 12.90
C ARG A 53 9.08 -12.04 12.73
N ASP A 54 8.35 -11.45 11.78
CA ASP A 54 6.96 -11.79 11.50
C ASP A 54 6.59 -11.49 10.04
N ASP A 55 5.61 -12.20 9.53
CA ASP A 55 5.16 -12.21 8.13
C ASP A 55 3.71 -12.66 8.04
N GLY A 56 2.84 -11.81 7.49
CA GLY A 56 1.42 -12.11 7.39
C GLY A 56 0.56 -10.92 7.00
N PRO A 57 -0.77 -11.02 7.20
CA PRO A 57 -1.71 -9.93 6.96
C PRO A 57 -1.27 -8.64 7.65
N ALA A 58 -1.45 -7.51 6.96
CA ALA A 58 -0.92 -6.23 7.42
C ALA A 58 -1.48 -5.83 8.78
N ASP A 59 -2.77 -6.02 9.02
CA ASP A 59 -3.45 -5.75 10.29
C ASP A 59 -2.89 -6.60 11.44
N GLU A 60 -2.71 -7.91 11.23
CA GLU A 60 -2.20 -8.81 12.25
C GLU A 60 -0.75 -8.51 12.64
N VAL A 61 0.14 -8.36 11.65
CA VAL A 61 1.56 -8.11 11.89
C VAL A 61 1.75 -6.73 12.52
N MET A 62 1.03 -5.72 12.04
CA MET A 62 1.06 -4.37 12.61
C MET A 62 0.54 -4.35 14.05
N GLN A 63 -0.51 -5.11 14.36
CA GLN A 63 -1.01 -5.21 15.74
C GLN A 63 0.04 -5.81 16.68
N ARG A 64 0.74 -6.87 16.25
CA ARG A 64 1.82 -7.51 17.03
C ARG A 64 3.03 -6.58 17.17
N TYR A 65 3.37 -5.82 16.13
CA TYR A 65 4.45 -4.84 16.15
C TYR A 65 4.17 -3.65 17.08
N LEU A 66 2.96 -3.06 17.00
CA LEU A 66 2.59 -1.86 17.74
C LEU A 66 2.08 -2.13 19.17
N GLY A 67 1.69 -3.38 19.47
CA GLY A 67 1.04 -3.75 20.72
C GLY A 67 -0.38 -3.18 20.88
N ARG A 68 -0.96 -2.64 19.79
CA ARG A 68 -2.33 -2.08 19.75
C ARG A 68 -2.94 -2.27 18.35
N PRO A 69 -4.27 -2.24 18.21
CA PRO A 69 -4.91 -2.23 16.89
C PRO A 69 -4.48 -1.01 16.06
N VAL A 70 -4.24 -1.20 14.77
CA VAL A 70 -3.96 -0.11 13.84
C VAL A 70 -5.27 0.58 13.44
N GLN A 71 -5.25 1.91 13.33
CA GLN A 71 -6.41 2.62 12.78
C GLN A 71 -6.40 2.53 11.26
N THR A 72 -7.38 1.84 10.70
CA THR A 72 -7.63 1.77 9.26
C THR A 72 -8.58 2.89 8.83
N TRP A 73 -8.19 3.69 7.84
CA TRP A 73 -9.06 4.67 7.17
C TRP A 73 -9.77 3.98 5.97
N PRO A 74 -11.02 4.33 5.59
CA PRO A 74 -11.92 3.35 4.96
C PRO A 74 -11.66 3.08 3.47
N GLU A 75 -12.20 1.91 3.07
CA GLU A 75 -12.09 1.14 1.82
C GLU A 75 -10.72 0.45 1.61
N PRO A 76 -10.68 -0.91 1.59
CA PRO A 76 -9.48 -1.62 1.18
C PRO A 76 -9.16 -1.24 -0.26
N VAL A 77 -7.92 -0.83 -0.54
CA VAL A 77 -7.43 -0.75 -1.92
C VAL A 77 -7.53 -2.16 -2.48
N SER A 78 -8.55 -2.42 -3.31
CA SER A 78 -8.71 -3.72 -3.94
C SER A 78 -7.46 -4.00 -4.75
N ALA A 79 -6.88 -5.20 -4.62
CA ALA A 79 -5.79 -5.61 -5.50
C ALA A 79 -6.19 -5.34 -6.95
N PRO A 80 -5.30 -4.75 -7.79
CA PRO A 80 -5.57 -4.61 -9.21
C PRO A 80 -5.94 -5.99 -9.74
N GLN A 81 -7.14 -6.10 -10.31
CA GLN A 81 -7.56 -7.34 -10.95
C GLN A 81 -6.56 -7.62 -12.07
N PRO A 82 -6.03 -8.85 -12.21
CA PRO A 82 -5.20 -9.19 -13.35
C PRO A 82 -6.00 -8.84 -14.60
N THR A 83 -5.45 -7.96 -15.44
CA THR A 83 -6.08 -7.64 -16.71
C THR A 83 -6.10 -8.94 -17.50
N PRO A 84 -7.24 -9.42 -18.01
CA PRO A 84 -7.24 -10.63 -18.82
C PRO A 84 -6.26 -10.44 -19.97
N GLU A 85 -5.23 -11.30 -20.00
CA GLU A 85 -4.28 -11.35 -21.10
C GLU A 85 -5.09 -11.49 -22.40
N PRO A 86 -4.84 -10.66 -23.44
CA PRO A 86 -5.56 -10.78 -24.69
C PRO A 86 -5.36 -12.21 -25.19
N ALA A 87 -6.46 -12.95 -25.34
CA ALA A 87 -6.45 -14.33 -25.80
C ALA A 87 -5.64 -14.41 -27.11
N ASP A 88 -4.57 -15.22 -27.07
CA ASP A 88 -3.70 -15.47 -28.21
C ASP A 88 -4.54 -16.03 -29.37
N PRO A 89 -4.65 -15.33 -30.52
CA PRO A 89 -5.38 -15.81 -31.68
C PRO A 89 -4.50 -16.84 -32.42
N GLY A 90 -4.46 -18.05 -31.87
CA GLY A 90 -3.97 -19.26 -32.57
C GLY A 90 -4.93 -19.76 -33.63
#